data_AF-A0A9E1R1A2-F1
#
_entry.id   AF-A0A9E1R1A2-F1
#
_cell.length_a   1.000
_cell.length_b   1.000
_cell.length_c   1.000
_cell.angle_alpha   90.00
_cell.angle_beta   90.00
_cell.angle_gamma   90.00
#
_symmetry.space_group_name_H-M   'P 1'
#
loop_
_entity.id
_entity.type
_entity.pdbx_description
1 polymer ?
#
loop_
_entity_poly.entity_id
_entity_poly.type
_entity_poly.pdbx_seq_one_letter_code
_entity_poly.pdbx_strand_id
1 'polypeptide(L)'
;MEKGHSQRLEEIQTLGDIQEAQSLHSHARPTGVPFIDGLAGSVRPIITYAFFLLYAAIKVAQLLTIQHLADQLTWTQALLQIWHMEDQALFATVMSFWFGQRALAKFGHKSK
;
A
#
# COMPACT_ATOMS: atom_id res chain seq x y z
N MET A 1 12.47 -18.57 33.23
CA MET A 1 13.63 -18.45 32.32
C MET A 1 13.28 -18.70 30.85
N GLU A 2 12.20 -19.44 30.55
CA GLU A 2 11.78 -19.77 29.17
C GLU A 2 11.38 -18.56 28.29
N LYS A 3 10.68 -17.56 28.87
CA LYS A 3 10.14 -16.40 28.13
C LYS A 3 11.21 -15.50 27.48
N GLY A 4 12.42 -15.48 28.01
CA GLY A 4 13.51 -14.65 27.46
C GLY A 4 14.19 -15.31 26.24
N HIS A 5 14.11 -16.63 26.11
CA HIS A 5 14.71 -17.34 24.98
C HIS A 5 13.82 -17.21 23.74
N SER A 6 12.50 -17.33 23.89
CA SER A 6 11.53 -17.12 22.81
C SER A 6 11.58 -15.68 22.26
N GLN A 7 11.74 -14.68 23.13
CA GLN A 7 11.88 -13.28 22.71
C GLN A 7 13.12 -13.03 21.85
N ARG A 8 14.26 -13.65 22.19
CA ARG A 8 15.48 -13.54 21.37
C ARG A 8 15.34 -14.24 20.02
N LEU A 9 14.64 -15.36 19.97
CA LEU A 9 14.39 -16.07 18.72
C LEU A 9 13.50 -15.24 17.77
N GLU A 10 12.45 -14.64 18.31
CA GLU A 10 11.55 -13.74 17.58
C GLU A 10 12.29 -12.46 17.09
N GLU A 11 13.17 -11.91 17.92
CA GLU A 11 14.04 -10.79 17.54
C GLU A 11 15.00 -11.18 16.41
N ILE A 12 15.67 -12.33 16.51
CA ILE A 12 16.59 -12.83 15.46
C ILE A 12 15.85 -13.04 14.13
N GLN A 13 14.63 -13.57 14.17
CA GLN A 13 13.79 -13.76 12.98
C GLN A 13 13.41 -12.42 12.35
N THR A 14 12.94 -11.48 13.16
CA THR A 14 12.57 -10.13 12.69
C THR A 14 13.77 -9.40 12.08
N LEU A 15 14.95 -9.54 12.70
CA LEU A 15 16.19 -8.97 12.17
C LEU A 15 16.62 -9.63 10.85
N GLY A 16 16.44 -10.95 10.72
CA GLY A 16 16.67 -11.70 9.48
C GLY A 16 15.80 -11.21 8.32
N ASP A 17 14.50 -11.04 8.56
CA ASP A 17 13.54 -10.55 7.56
C ASP A 17 13.87 -9.11 7.12
N ILE A 18 14.27 -8.25 8.06
CA ILE A 18 14.71 -6.88 7.78
C ILE A 18 16.00 -6.91 6.94
N GLN A 19 16.94 -7.77 7.28
CA GLN A 19 18.22 -7.87 6.59
C GLN A 19 18.05 -8.45 5.18
N GLU A 20 17.13 -9.39 4.98
CA GLU A 20 16.75 -9.91 3.67
C GLU A 20 16.10 -8.82 2.82
N ALA A 21 15.12 -8.09 3.37
CA ALA A 21 14.50 -6.94 2.70
C ALA A 21 15.55 -5.86 2.33
N GLN A 22 16.47 -5.55 3.23
CA GLN A 22 17.55 -4.58 2.99
C GLN A 22 18.54 -5.06 1.93
N SER A 23 18.86 -6.36 1.90
CA SER A 23 19.78 -6.91 0.90
C SER A 23 19.16 -6.88 -0.52
N LEU A 24 17.86 -7.14 -0.65
CA LEU A 24 17.08 -6.94 -1.88
C LEU A 24 17.10 -5.46 -2.32
N HIS A 25 17.01 -4.53 -1.38
CA HIS A 25 17.14 -3.10 -1.67
C HIS A 25 18.57 -2.68 -2.05
N SER A 26 19.60 -3.32 -1.48
CA SER A 26 21.02 -2.99 -1.73
C SER A 26 21.50 -3.38 -3.14
N HIS A 27 20.82 -4.33 -3.80
CA HIS A 27 21.13 -4.73 -5.17
C HIS A 27 20.58 -3.77 -6.24
N ALA A 28 19.75 -2.79 -5.84
CA ALA A 28 19.44 -1.62 -6.67
C ALA A 28 20.63 -0.65 -6.63
N ARG A 29 21.73 -0.99 -7.30
CA ARG A 29 22.86 -0.07 -7.51
C ARG A 29 22.32 1.17 -8.23
N PRO A 30 22.46 2.39 -7.67
CA PRO A 30 22.14 3.60 -8.41
C PRO A 30 23.02 3.62 -9.66
N THR A 31 22.38 3.73 -10.81
CA THR A 31 23.03 3.70 -12.12
C THR A 31 23.94 4.92 -12.35
N GLY A 32 23.92 5.89 -11.43
CA GLY A 32 24.75 7.09 -11.48
C GLY A 32 24.19 8.15 -12.41
N VAL A 33 23.02 7.88 -13.01
CA VAL A 33 22.30 8.81 -13.89
C VAL A 33 21.10 9.36 -13.11
N PRO A 34 21.11 10.63 -12.69
CA PRO A 34 20.09 11.19 -11.79
C PRO A 34 18.66 11.12 -12.37
N PHE A 35 18.52 11.12 -13.69
CA PHE A 35 17.24 10.95 -14.35
C PHE A 35 16.71 9.51 -14.23
N ILE A 36 17.56 8.51 -14.46
CA ILE A 36 17.16 7.10 -14.44
C ILE A 36 16.96 6.63 -13.00
N ASP A 37 17.80 7.08 -12.07
CA ASP A 37 17.65 6.77 -10.64
C ASP A 37 16.42 7.49 -10.03
N GLY A 38 16.11 8.71 -10.49
CA GLY A 38 14.86 9.41 -10.15
C GLY A 38 13.63 8.71 -10.74
N LEU A 39 13.72 8.24 -11.99
CA LEU A 39 12.65 7.49 -12.64
C LEU A 39 12.44 6.15 -11.93
N ALA A 40 13.50 5.39 -11.65
CA ALA A 40 13.51 4.12 -10.90
C ALA A 40 12.94 4.28 -9.48
N GLY A 41 13.33 5.35 -8.78
CA GLY A 41 12.76 5.72 -7.48
C GLY A 41 11.28 6.10 -7.56
N SER A 42 10.84 6.65 -8.70
CA SER A 42 9.46 7.04 -8.95
C SER A 42 8.55 5.92 -9.46
N VAL A 43 9.08 4.81 -9.98
CA VAL A 43 8.26 3.72 -10.53
C VAL A 43 7.32 3.15 -9.46
N ARG A 44 7.79 3.06 -8.22
CA ARG A 44 7.02 2.56 -7.07
C ARG A 44 5.80 3.47 -6.77
N PRO A 45 5.94 4.80 -6.60
CA PRO A 45 4.78 5.69 -6.48
C PRO A 45 3.95 5.80 -7.76
N ILE A 46 4.57 5.84 -8.95
CA ILE A 46 3.84 5.99 -10.23
C ILE A 46 2.88 4.83 -10.47
N ILE A 47 3.33 3.58 -10.31
CA ILE A 47 2.47 2.40 -10.48
C ILE A 47 1.30 2.47 -9.50
N THR A 48 1.58 2.87 -8.25
CA THR A 48 0.55 2.98 -7.20
C THR A 48 -0.51 4.02 -7.57
N TYR A 49 -0.10 5.20 -8.05
CA TYR A 49 -1.03 6.24 -8.49
C TYR A 49 -1.76 5.88 -9.78
N ALA A 50 -1.11 5.21 -10.73
CA ALA A 50 -1.72 4.80 -12.00
C ALA A 50 -2.86 3.79 -11.76
N PHE A 51 -2.63 2.77 -10.93
CA PHE A 51 -3.67 1.80 -10.56
C PHE A 51 -4.80 2.47 -9.78
N PHE A 52 -4.49 3.40 -8.87
CA PHE A 52 -5.51 4.16 -8.15
C PHE A 52 -6.36 5.04 -9.07
N LEU A 53 -5.74 5.76 -10.01
CA LEU A 53 -6.44 6.58 -11.01
C LEU A 53 -7.30 5.74 -11.94
N LEU A 54 -6.79 4.60 -12.41
CA LEU A 54 -7.55 3.66 -13.23
C LEU A 54 -8.77 3.13 -12.46
N TYR A 55 -8.58 2.73 -11.20
CA TYR A 55 -9.66 2.29 -10.34
C TYR A 55 -10.70 3.38 -10.11
N ALA A 56 -10.28 4.63 -9.85
CA ALA A 56 -11.18 5.77 -9.71
C ALA A 56 -11.97 6.02 -11.01
N ALA A 57 -11.32 5.95 -12.17
CA ALA A 57 -11.98 6.09 -13.47
C ALA A 57 -13.04 5.00 -13.71
N ILE A 58 -12.76 3.75 -13.34
CA ILE A 58 -13.73 2.65 -13.42
C ILE A 58 -14.93 2.91 -12.50
N LYS A 59 -14.70 3.35 -11.25
CA LYS A 59 -15.79 3.67 -10.31
C LYS A 59 -16.65 4.84 -10.79
N VAL A 60 -16.04 5.86 -11.39
CA VAL A 60 -16.78 6.97 -12.03
C VAL A 60 -17.62 6.45 -13.20
N ALA A 61 -17.06 5.61 -14.07
CA ALA A 61 -17.80 5.00 -15.17
C ALA A 61 -18.98 4.16 -14.66
N GLN A 62 -18.78 3.35 -13.62
CA GLN A 62 -19.83 2.55 -12.98
C GLN A 62 -20.95 3.42 -12.39
N LEU A 63 -20.60 4.57 -11.82
CA LEU A 63 -21.60 5.50 -11.31
C LEU A 63 -22.41 6.11 -12.45
N LEU A 64 -21.75 6.52 -13.54
CA LEU A 64 -22.42 7.08 -14.71
C LEU A 64 -23.35 6.06 -15.38
N THR A 65 -22.97 4.78 -15.44
CA THR A 65 -23.82 3.72 -15.99
C THR A 65 -25.03 3.45 -15.10
N ILE A 66 -24.88 3.43 -13.78
CA ILE A 66 -26.03 3.30 -12.85
C ILE A 66 -26.98 4.49 -13.01
N GLN A 67 -26.46 5.72 -13.09
CA GLN A 67 -27.28 6.92 -13.31
C GLN A 67 -28.05 6.90 -14.65
N HIS A 68 -27.45 6.36 -15.72
CA HIS A 68 -28.08 6.36 -17.05
C HIS A 68 -28.98 5.14 -17.33
N LEU A 69 -28.66 3.96 -16.79
CA LEU A 69 -29.35 2.71 -17.13
C LEU A 69 -30.27 2.18 -16.02
N ALA A 70 -30.00 2.51 -14.75
CA ALA A 70 -30.77 2.03 -13.62
C ALA A 70 -31.58 3.20 -13.03
N ASP A 71 -32.84 3.31 -13.44
CA ASP A 71 -33.92 4.14 -12.88
C ASP A 71 -33.47 5.19 -11.84
N GLN A 72 -33.25 6.44 -12.29
CA GLN A 72 -33.05 7.69 -11.51
C GLN A 72 -32.73 7.51 -10.03
N LEU A 73 -31.74 6.66 -9.73
CA LEU A 73 -31.44 6.31 -8.36
C LEU A 73 -30.80 7.54 -7.73
N THR A 74 -31.27 7.95 -6.56
CA THR A 74 -30.67 9.11 -5.89
C THR A 74 -29.18 8.87 -5.67
N TRP A 75 -28.37 9.92 -5.79
CA TRP A 75 -26.91 9.83 -5.65
C TRP A 75 -26.46 9.05 -4.41
N THR A 76 -27.17 9.24 -3.29
CA THR A 76 -26.93 8.53 -2.03
C THR A 76 -27.10 7.01 -2.17
N GLN A 77 -28.15 6.57 -2.84
CA GLN A 77 -28.42 5.14 -3.05
C GLN A 77 -27.42 4.51 -4.04
N ALA A 78 -27.03 5.23 -5.09
CA ALA A 78 -26.02 4.78 -6.04
C ALA A 78 -24.65 4.59 -5.38
N LEU A 79 -24.24 5.52 -4.50
CA LEU A 79 -22.99 5.41 -3.74
C LEU A 79 -22.99 4.21 -2.79
N LEU A 80 -24.09 3.96 -2.08
CA LEU A 80 -24.22 2.79 -1.20
C LEU A 80 -24.22 1.47 -1.99
N GLN A 81 -24.74 1.48 -3.22
CA GLN A 81 -24.71 0.32 -4.11
C GLN A 81 -23.31 0.02 -4.64
N ILE A 82 -22.51 1.04 -4.96
CA ILE A 82 -21.17 0.89 -5.57
C ILE A 82 -20.09 0.56 -4.52
N TRP A 83 -20.34 0.88 -3.24
CA TRP A 83 -19.38 0.70 -2.16
C TRP A 83 -19.45 -0.70 -1.54
N HIS A 84 -18.70 -1.64 -2.11
CA HIS A 84 -18.69 -3.03 -1.68
C HIS A 84 -17.63 -3.33 -0.61
N MET A 85 -17.73 -4.51 0.01
CA MET A 85 -16.76 -4.99 0.99
C MET A 85 -15.36 -5.14 0.38
N GLU A 86 -15.28 -5.52 -0.89
CA GLU A 86 -14.02 -5.64 -1.65
C GLU A 86 -13.32 -4.29 -1.79
N ASP A 87 -14.07 -3.22 -2.06
CA ASP A 87 -13.53 -1.85 -2.17
C ASP A 87 -13.02 -1.34 -0.82
N GLN A 88 -13.73 -1.68 0.27
CA GLN A 88 -13.32 -1.37 1.63
C GLN A 88 -12.03 -2.10 2.01
N ALA A 89 -11.91 -3.38 1.64
CA ALA A 89 -10.72 -4.17 1.86
C ALA A 89 -9.53 -3.59 1.08
N LEU A 90 -9.71 -3.28 -0.21
CA LEU A 90 -8.68 -2.63 -1.03
C LEU A 90 -8.24 -1.29 -0.44
N PHE A 91 -9.20 -0.46 -0.01
CA PHE A 91 -8.89 0.81 0.64
C PHE A 91 -8.11 0.61 1.95
N ALA A 92 -8.53 -0.32 2.81
CA ALA A 92 -7.83 -0.65 4.04
C ALA A 92 -6.41 -1.18 3.78
N THR A 93 -6.21 -1.99 2.75
CA THR A 93 -4.89 -2.49 2.32
C THR A 93 -4.00 -1.34 1.85
N VAL A 94 -4.50 -0.43 1.01
CA VAL A 94 -3.73 0.74 0.53
C VAL A 94 -3.36 1.66 1.70
N MET A 95 -4.31 1.94 2.60
CA MET A 95 -4.06 2.74 3.79
C MET A 95 -3.03 2.07 4.72
N SER A 96 -3.13 0.75 4.91
CA SER A 96 -2.17 -0.02 5.69
C SER A 96 -0.79 -0.05 5.04
N PHE A 97 -0.70 -0.07 3.72
CA PHE A 97 0.57 0.04 3.01
C PHE A 97 1.21 1.42 3.23
N TRP A 98 0.45 2.50 3.02
CA TRP A 98 0.95 3.87 3.11
C TRP A 98 1.29 4.31 4.55
N PHE A 99 0.44 3.95 5.51
CA PHE A 99 0.60 4.33 6.91
C PHE A 99 1.29 3.26 7.75
N GLY A 100 1.17 1.98 7.41
CA GLY A 100 1.81 0.89 8.14
C GLY A 100 3.33 0.89 8.00
N GLN A 101 3.86 1.14 6.79
CA GLN A 101 5.31 1.31 6.59
C GLN A 101 5.85 2.49 7.43
N ARG A 102 5.10 3.60 7.52
CA ARG A 102 5.49 4.78 8.31
C ARG A 102 5.35 4.57 9.83
N ALA A 103 4.35 3.79 10.26
CA ALA A 103 4.19 3.42 11.66
C ALA A 103 5.34 2.51 12.12
N LEU A 104 5.69 1.49 11.33
CA LEU A 104 6.81 0.58 11.60
C LEU A 104 8.16 1.32 11.65
N ALA A 105 8.38 2.29 10.75
CA ALA A 105 9.59 3.13 10.77
C ALA A 105 9.75 3.94 12.08
N LYS A 106 8.66 4.27 12.79
CA LYS A 106 8.70 5.05 14.03
C LYS A 106 8.95 4.18 15.27
N PHE A 107 8.53 2.91 15.24
CA PHE A 107 8.76 1.98 16.35
C PHE A 107 10.18 1.41 16.39
N GLY A 108 10.89 1.37 15.26
CA GLY A 108 12.30 0.96 15.22
C GLY A 108 13.30 1.93 15.88
N HIS A 109 12.88 3.16 16.24
CA HIS A 109 13.79 4.17 16.80
C HIS A 109 13.66 4.37 18.33
N LYS A 110 12.77 3.65 19.01
CA LYS A 110 12.58 3.82 20.45
C LYS A 110 12.78 2.52 21.22
N SER A 111 14.01 2.01 21.18
CA SER A 111 14.55 1.13 22.21
C SER A 111 15.72 1.88 22.87
N LYS A 112 15.46 2.45 24.04
CA LYS A 112 16.48 2.90 24.99
C LYS A 112 16.13 2.26 26.33
#